data_AF-A0A917IH93-F1
#
_entry.id   AF-A0A917IH93-F1
#
_cell.length_a   1.000
_cell.length_b   1.000
_cell.length_c   1.000
_cell.angle_alpha   90.00
_cell.angle_beta   90.00
_cell.angle_gamma   90.00
#
_symmetry.space_group_name_H-M   'P 1'
#
loop_
_entity.id
_entity.type
_entity.pdbx_description
1 polymer ?
#
loop_
_entity_poly.entity_id
_entity_poly.type
_entity_poly.pdbx_seq_one_letter_code
_entity_poly.pdbx_strand_id
1 'polypeptide(L)'
;MTPAPALGSALVLVTLAAPLALVALLAVAGWAPDERRHRLRRALVFLSPAAIVPGVALALLADTGGGTAGASGTSLTIPWLLLGTHFAVDDLGRPLLMIAAVLYGGALSATGWIKMRDAERRGAALCGFLLTAYVGNIGTYLAADSVTFYLSFAVMSFSAAGLVVHYRTPTAHRASRVYLTLSVLSESAILAALLLTVSAGGMLLADVPAAVAESDRTGLVLGLLLFGFGVKAGTVPLHIWLPLAHPAAPPAASAVLSGTMVTAGLIGWLRFVPVPGANGPGALGSGHDAGIVANAGWTLLILALAGAFLAVLFGVLQNDPKVILAYSTISQMGFISAVIAVGMIVPELWPGTSTAAILYAVHHGLAKGALFLGVPVMKHFGSGAASVVAMLGMIGAGLVIAGAPLTSGALGKYVSKDAVEGIALAAVELQYILPLVATGSTLLLMRFGWVLWHSERRPSRAVDGEFASWAVITVAALALPWFIGVAWFDEGALPLPSWILGTVWDATWPILLGIALGAGAWWLTARGLIPRRLAAADGTLVAPGDLLVPEERALQGLSRGAQGGQAAVHAFTGHVAAQWGRMWRAVAARTRRATGRAEARLSAAEVSGAAVLLVLGVAAAFLAIGGLW
;
A
#
# COMPACT_ATOMS: atom_id res chain seq x y z
N MET A 1 -0.46 -13.95 -31.84
CA MET A 1 -1.43 -13.14 -32.61
C MET A 1 -1.71 -11.91 -31.79
N THR A 2 -1.13 -10.77 -32.16
CA THR A 2 -1.42 -9.50 -31.49
C THR A 2 -2.89 -9.15 -31.74
N PRO A 3 -3.67 -8.80 -30.70
CA PRO A 3 -5.02 -8.30 -30.93
C PRO A 3 -4.94 -7.04 -31.80
N ALA A 4 -5.88 -6.87 -32.73
CA ALA A 4 -5.97 -5.63 -33.50
C ALA A 4 -6.04 -4.44 -32.51
N PRO A 5 -5.48 -3.25 -32.83
CA PRO A 5 -5.41 -2.11 -31.90
C PRO A 5 -6.76 -1.78 -31.24
N ALA A 6 -7.85 -1.92 -32.00
CA ALA A 6 -9.22 -1.73 -31.52
C ALA A 6 -9.68 -2.76 -30.47
N LEU A 7 -9.23 -4.02 -30.58
CA LEU A 7 -9.55 -5.08 -29.61
C LEU A 7 -8.83 -4.84 -28.27
N GLY A 8 -7.57 -4.39 -28.33
CA GLY A 8 -6.80 -4.02 -27.13
C GLY A 8 -7.47 -2.87 -26.35
N SER A 9 -7.79 -1.77 -27.02
CA SER A 9 -8.46 -0.62 -26.39
C SER A 9 -9.84 -0.98 -25.84
N ALA A 10 -10.61 -1.80 -26.56
CA ALA A 10 -11.91 -2.30 -26.08
C ALA A 10 -11.76 -3.15 -24.82
N LEU A 11 -10.72 -3.98 -24.75
CA LEU A 11 -10.47 -4.84 -23.59
C LEU A 11 -10.07 -4.03 -22.35
N VAL A 12 -9.26 -2.96 -22.50
CA VAL A 12 -8.97 -1.99 -21.43
C VAL A 12 -10.26 -1.34 -20.93
N LEU A 13 -11.11 -0.86 -21.85
CA LEU A 13 -12.37 -0.22 -21.51
C LEU A 13 -13.30 -1.18 -20.73
N VAL A 14 -13.49 -2.40 -21.22
CA VAL A 14 -14.34 -3.40 -20.57
C VAL A 14 -13.79 -3.80 -19.19
N THR A 15 -12.47 -3.90 -19.05
CA THR A 15 -11.80 -4.20 -17.77
C THR A 15 -12.11 -3.15 -16.70
N LEU A 16 -12.18 -1.86 -17.06
CA LEU A 16 -12.53 -0.79 -16.14
C LEU A 16 -14.05 -0.64 -15.97
N ALA A 17 -14.82 -0.79 -17.05
CA ALA A 17 -16.26 -0.51 -17.06
C ALA A 17 -17.11 -1.61 -16.44
N ALA A 18 -16.78 -2.89 -16.64
CA ALA A 18 -17.55 -4.03 -16.11
C ALA A 18 -17.72 -4.01 -14.57
N PRO A 19 -16.65 -3.85 -13.76
CA PRO A 19 -16.79 -3.73 -12.31
C PRO A 19 -17.57 -2.47 -11.89
N LEU A 20 -17.37 -1.32 -12.54
CA LEU A 20 -18.13 -0.09 -12.24
C LEU A 20 -19.62 -0.24 -12.57
N ALA A 21 -19.96 -0.89 -13.68
CA ALA A 21 -21.34 -1.19 -14.05
C ALA A 21 -22.00 -2.06 -12.97
N LEU A 22 -21.28 -3.06 -12.44
CA LEU A 22 -21.79 -3.89 -11.36
C LEU A 22 -21.96 -3.12 -10.05
N VAL A 23 -21.07 -2.19 -9.72
CA VAL A 23 -21.23 -1.28 -8.58
C VAL A 23 -22.49 -0.43 -8.74
N ALA A 24 -22.73 0.12 -9.93
CA ALA A 24 -23.94 0.89 -10.23
C ALA A 24 -25.20 0.03 -10.09
N LEU A 25 -25.19 -1.20 -10.60
CA LEU A 25 -26.30 -2.16 -10.44
C LEU A 25 -26.56 -2.50 -8.97
N LEU A 26 -25.52 -2.69 -8.15
CA LEU A 26 -25.66 -2.94 -6.71
C LEU A 26 -26.27 -1.73 -5.97
N ALA A 27 -25.91 -0.52 -6.38
CA ALA A 27 -26.46 0.73 -5.84
C ALA A 27 -27.94 0.89 -6.22
N VAL A 28 -28.28 0.76 -7.50
CA VAL A 28 -29.66 0.83 -8.02
C VAL A 28 -30.54 -0.27 -7.44
N ALA A 29 -30.04 -1.49 -7.30
CA ALA A 29 -30.75 -2.58 -6.65
C ALA A 29 -31.13 -2.25 -5.19
N GLY A 30 -30.43 -1.29 -4.56
CA GLY A 30 -30.76 -0.79 -3.24
C GLY A 30 -32.11 -0.07 -3.14
N TRP A 31 -32.61 0.46 -4.25
CA TRP A 31 -33.85 1.22 -4.32
C TRP A 31 -35.07 0.31 -4.60
N ALA A 32 -34.84 -0.98 -4.86
CA ALA A 32 -35.91 -1.96 -5.07
C ALA A 32 -36.64 -2.32 -3.76
N PRO A 33 -37.89 -2.82 -3.84
CA PRO A 33 -38.63 -3.34 -2.68
C PRO A 33 -37.87 -4.47 -1.97
N ASP A 34 -38.05 -4.60 -0.65
CA ASP A 34 -37.22 -5.42 0.24
C ASP A 34 -36.93 -6.85 -0.25
N GLU A 35 -37.95 -7.57 -0.72
CA GLU A 35 -37.77 -8.95 -1.24
C GLU A 35 -36.96 -8.99 -2.54
N ARG A 36 -37.25 -8.11 -3.50
CA ARG A 36 -36.53 -8.02 -4.77
C ARG A 36 -35.10 -7.52 -4.56
N ARG A 37 -34.91 -6.53 -3.69
CA ARG A 37 -33.60 -5.98 -3.32
C ARG A 37 -32.65 -7.07 -2.82
N HIS A 38 -33.11 -7.93 -1.92
CA HIS A 38 -32.26 -8.99 -1.38
C HIS A 38 -31.88 -10.01 -2.46
N ARG A 39 -32.85 -10.49 -3.25
CA ARG A 39 -32.58 -11.44 -4.35
C ARG A 39 -31.62 -10.87 -5.39
N LEU A 40 -31.85 -9.64 -5.84
CA LEU A 40 -31.01 -8.95 -6.82
C LEU A 40 -29.59 -8.74 -6.29
N ARG A 41 -29.44 -8.16 -5.10
CA ARG A 41 -28.11 -7.94 -4.50
C ARG A 41 -27.35 -9.24 -4.29
N ARG A 42 -28.01 -10.31 -3.86
CA ARG A 42 -27.38 -11.62 -3.70
C ARG A 42 -26.90 -12.19 -5.03
N ALA A 43 -27.73 -12.11 -6.08
CA ALA A 43 -27.35 -12.54 -7.42
C ALA A 43 -26.17 -11.74 -7.97
N LEU A 44 -26.18 -10.40 -7.83
CA LEU A 44 -25.10 -9.53 -8.26
C LEU A 44 -23.78 -9.79 -7.51
N VAL A 45 -23.85 -10.02 -6.20
CA VAL A 45 -22.65 -10.40 -5.41
C VAL A 45 -22.11 -11.75 -5.87
N PHE A 46 -22.98 -12.74 -6.11
CA PHE A 46 -22.56 -14.05 -6.60
C PHE A 46 -21.91 -13.98 -7.99
N LEU A 47 -22.42 -13.13 -8.88
CA LEU A 47 -21.88 -12.91 -10.22
C LEU A 47 -20.66 -11.99 -10.26
N SER A 48 -20.32 -11.33 -9.15
CA SER A 48 -19.24 -10.33 -9.13
C SER A 48 -17.86 -10.79 -9.59
N PRO A 49 -17.42 -12.06 -9.41
CA PRO A 49 -16.15 -12.52 -9.96
C PRO A 49 -16.09 -12.43 -11.50
N ALA A 50 -17.24 -12.54 -12.19
CA ALA A 50 -17.28 -12.45 -13.65
C ALA A 50 -16.90 -11.04 -14.16
N ALA A 51 -17.09 -10.00 -13.34
CA ALA A 51 -16.69 -8.62 -13.69
C ALA A 51 -15.17 -8.44 -13.77
N ILE A 52 -14.38 -9.39 -13.25
CA ILE A 52 -12.92 -9.33 -13.19
C ILE A 52 -12.25 -10.12 -14.33
N VAL A 53 -12.99 -11.04 -14.97
CA VAL A 53 -12.51 -11.87 -16.09
C VAL A 53 -11.88 -11.05 -17.22
N PRO A 54 -12.44 -9.88 -17.63
CA PRO A 54 -11.79 -9.06 -18.65
C PRO A 54 -10.38 -8.61 -18.28
N GLY A 55 -10.08 -8.38 -17.00
CA GLY A 55 -8.73 -8.00 -16.54
C GLY A 55 -7.72 -9.13 -16.66
N VAL A 56 -8.13 -10.38 -16.43
CA VAL A 56 -7.28 -11.56 -16.69
C VAL A 56 -7.02 -11.70 -18.19
N ALA A 57 -8.07 -11.55 -19.01
CA ALA A 57 -7.93 -11.58 -20.47
C ALA A 57 -7.01 -10.45 -20.96
N LEU A 58 -7.13 -9.24 -20.40
CA LEU A 58 -6.27 -8.11 -20.72
C LEU A 58 -4.81 -8.45 -20.41
N ALA A 59 -4.51 -8.95 -19.21
CA ALA A 59 -3.15 -9.32 -18.84
C ALA A 59 -2.56 -10.43 -19.71
N LEU A 60 -3.36 -11.37 -20.23
CA LEU A 60 -2.87 -12.46 -21.09
C LEU A 60 -2.69 -12.03 -22.55
N LEU A 61 -3.60 -11.20 -23.07
CA LEU A 61 -3.71 -10.89 -24.49
C LEU A 61 -3.10 -9.55 -24.89
N ALA A 62 -2.87 -8.65 -23.93
CA ALA A 62 -2.28 -7.35 -24.21
C ALA A 62 -0.85 -7.48 -24.72
N ASP A 63 -0.57 -6.68 -25.74
CA ASP A 63 0.78 -6.37 -26.21
C ASP A 63 1.34 -5.23 -25.36
N THR A 64 2.52 -5.39 -24.78
CA THR A 64 3.18 -4.34 -23.98
C THR A 64 3.98 -3.36 -24.84
N GLY A 65 4.19 -3.66 -26.13
CA GLY A 65 4.93 -2.80 -27.03
C GLY A 65 6.45 -2.80 -26.83
N GLY A 66 7.01 -3.78 -26.11
CA GLY A 66 8.45 -4.06 -26.06
C GLY A 66 9.29 -3.09 -25.21
N GLY A 67 8.77 -2.59 -24.09
CA GLY A 67 9.57 -1.86 -23.08
C GLY A 67 10.09 -0.46 -23.47
N THR A 68 9.98 -0.03 -24.73
CA THR A 68 10.34 1.32 -25.16
C THR A 68 9.10 2.18 -25.37
N ALA A 69 9.02 3.30 -24.64
CA ALA A 69 7.96 4.30 -24.78
C ALA A 69 7.83 4.75 -26.24
N GLY A 70 6.77 4.33 -26.94
CA GLY A 70 6.57 4.65 -28.36
C GLY A 70 5.61 3.72 -29.13
N ALA A 71 4.31 3.87 -28.87
CA ALA A 71 3.21 3.69 -29.83
C ALA A 71 2.85 2.31 -30.46
N SER A 72 3.32 1.16 -29.97
CA SER A 72 2.87 -0.15 -30.52
C SER A 72 2.07 -1.05 -29.56
N GLY A 73 2.04 -0.73 -28.25
CA GLY A 73 1.36 -1.54 -27.24
C GLY A 73 -0.14 -1.28 -27.07
N THR A 74 -0.81 -2.14 -26.31
CA THR A 74 -2.22 -2.05 -25.95
C THR A 74 -2.46 -0.82 -25.07
N SER A 75 -3.18 0.16 -25.61
CA SER A 75 -3.48 1.41 -24.93
C SER A 75 -4.92 1.88 -25.19
N LEU A 76 -5.40 2.78 -24.34
CA LEU A 76 -6.69 3.45 -24.46
C LEU A 76 -6.52 4.92 -24.09
N THR A 77 -6.83 5.80 -25.04
CA THR A 77 -6.88 7.25 -24.83
C THR A 77 -8.34 7.71 -24.84
N ILE A 78 -8.74 8.47 -23.82
CA ILE A 78 -10.07 9.07 -23.70
C ILE A 78 -9.91 10.59 -23.58
N PRO A 79 -9.90 11.33 -24.71
CA PRO A 79 -9.54 12.76 -24.74
C PRO A 79 -10.47 13.65 -23.92
N TRP A 80 -11.76 13.28 -23.84
CA TRP A 80 -12.79 14.07 -23.15
C TRP A 80 -12.83 13.85 -21.64
N LEU A 81 -12.19 12.78 -21.14
CA LEU A 81 -12.24 12.42 -19.74
C LEU A 81 -11.07 13.07 -19.00
N LEU A 82 -11.37 13.90 -17.99
CA LEU A 82 -10.41 14.68 -17.20
C LEU A 82 -9.59 15.63 -18.09
N LEU A 83 -8.25 15.52 -18.07
CA LEU A 83 -7.33 16.31 -18.90
C LEU A 83 -6.82 15.53 -20.12
N GLY A 84 -7.55 14.49 -20.53
CA GLY A 84 -7.08 13.47 -21.46
C GLY A 84 -6.56 12.27 -20.68
N THR A 85 -7.42 11.28 -20.49
CA THR A 85 -7.09 10.05 -19.75
C THR A 85 -6.36 9.08 -20.66
N HIS A 86 -5.19 8.60 -20.22
CA HIS A 86 -4.39 7.61 -20.93
C HIS A 86 -4.18 6.36 -20.08
N PHE A 87 -4.52 5.21 -20.64
CA PHE A 87 -4.17 3.90 -20.11
C PHE A 87 -3.26 3.16 -21.08
N ALA A 88 -2.25 2.46 -20.57
CA ALA A 88 -1.38 1.58 -21.33
C ALA A 88 -1.05 0.34 -20.50
N VAL A 89 -0.92 -0.80 -21.18
CA VAL A 89 -0.38 -2.01 -20.57
C VAL A 89 1.12 -2.04 -20.84
N ASP A 90 1.93 -1.97 -19.79
CA ASP A 90 3.40 -2.04 -19.84
C ASP A 90 3.92 -3.24 -19.03
N ASP A 91 5.24 -3.48 -19.08
CA ASP A 91 5.87 -4.63 -18.46
C ASP A 91 5.85 -4.58 -16.92
N LEU A 92 5.75 -3.39 -16.32
CA LEU A 92 5.64 -3.21 -14.87
C LEU A 92 4.21 -3.44 -14.37
N GLY A 93 3.22 -2.91 -15.08
CA GLY A 93 1.81 -2.92 -14.71
C GLY A 93 1.11 -4.23 -15.05
N ARG A 94 1.49 -4.91 -16.14
CA ARG A 94 0.87 -6.17 -16.58
C ARG A 94 0.93 -7.29 -15.53
N PRO A 95 2.07 -7.58 -14.87
CA PRO A 95 2.14 -8.54 -13.77
C PRO A 95 1.21 -8.18 -12.60
N LEU A 96 1.15 -6.90 -12.25
CA LEU A 96 0.33 -6.41 -11.13
C LEU A 96 -1.17 -6.43 -11.46
N LEU A 97 -1.54 -6.16 -12.71
CA LEU A 97 -2.91 -6.34 -13.21
C LEU A 97 -3.36 -7.80 -13.06
N MET A 98 -2.51 -8.75 -13.47
CA MET A 98 -2.82 -10.19 -13.38
C MET A 98 -3.10 -10.60 -11.92
N ILE A 99 -2.21 -10.24 -10.98
CA ILE A 99 -2.42 -10.61 -9.58
C ILE A 99 -3.62 -9.91 -8.97
N ALA A 100 -3.89 -8.65 -9.33
CA ALA A 100 -5.09 -7.96 -8.87
C ALA A 100 -6.35 -8.65 -9.38
N ALA A 101 -6.40 -9.01 -10.66
CA ALA A 101 -7.55 -9.70 -11.22
C ALA A 101 -7.79 -11.05 -10.53
N VAL A 102 -6.75 -11.86 -10.34
CA VAL A 102 -6.86 -13.16 -9.66
C VAL A 102 -7.27 -13.00 -8.19
N LEU A 103 -6.62 -12.09 -7.46
CA LEU A 103 -6.85 -11.94 -6.03
C LEU A 103 -8.21 -11.29 -5.69
N TYR A 104 -8.59 -10.23 -6.41
CA TYR A 104 -9.93 -9.64 -6.25
C TYR A 104 -11.01 -10.62 -6.71
N GLY A 105 -10.79 -11.38 -7.78
CA GLY A 105 -11.68 -12.47 -8.18
C GLY A 105 -11.89 -13.48 -7.05
N GLY A 106 -10.81 -13.97 -6.44
CA GLY A 106 -10.88 -14.89 -5.30
C GLY A 106 -11.57 -14.28 -4.07
N ALA A 107 -11.27 -13.02 -3.75
CA ALA A 107 -11.92 -12.28 -2.67
C ALA A 107 -13.43 -12.13 -2.90
N LEU A 108 -13.84 -11.74 -4.12
CA LEU A 108 -15.24 -11.62 -4.52
C LEU A 108 -15.95 -12.97 -4.47
N SER A 109 -15.33 -14.04 -4.99
CA SER A 109 -15.86 -15.40 -4.90
C SER A 109 -16.07 -15.80 -3.44
N ALA A 110 -15.08 -15.61 -2.57
CA ALA A 110 -15.24 -15.90 -1.14
C ALA A 110 -16.41 -15.11 -0.53
N THR A 111 -16.56 -13.83 -0.86
CA THR A 111 -17.70 -13.02 -0.38
C THR A 111 -19.06 -13.48 -0.88
N GLY A 112 -19.15 -14.04 -2.09
CA GLY A 112 -20.39 -14.59 -2.65
C GLY A 112 -20.85 -15.90 -2.02
N TRP A 113 -19.94 -16.64 -1.38
CA TRP A 113 -20.20 -17.96 -0.81
C TRP A 113 -20.23 -17.99 0.73
N ILE A 114 -19.81 -16.92 1.41
CA ILE A 114 -20.06 -16.77 2.85
C ILE A 114 -21.58 -16.75 3.07
N LYS A 115 -22.13 -17.81 3.70
CA LYS A 115 -23.53 -17.85 4.12
C LYS A 115 -23.71 -16.71 5.10
N MET A 116 -24.33 -15.63 4.64
CA MET A 116 -24.64 -14.46 5.44
C MET A 116 -25.76 -14.76 6.44
N ARG A 117 -25.59 -15.79 7.27
CA ARG A 117 -26.41 -15.97 8.47
C ARG A 117 -26.06 -14.79 9.37
N ASP A 118 -27.02 -13.86 9.48
CA ASP A 118 -27.03 -12.61 10.26
C ASP A 118 -26.39 -11.35 9.64
N ALA A 119 -25.66 -11.46 8.51
CA ALA A 119 -24.96 -10.33 7.85
C ALA A 119 -25.60 -9.84 6.53
N GLU A 120 -26.85 -10.25 6.24
CA GLU A 120 -27.50 -10.18 4.92
C GLU A 120 -27.61 -8.79 4.26
N ARG A 121 -27.49 -7.69 5.02
CA ARG A 121 -27.58 -6.33 4.45
C ARG A 121 -26.25 -5.78 3.95
N ARG A 122 -25.10 -6.36 4.35
CA ARG A 122 -23.78 -5.71 4.19
C ARG A 122 -22.87 -6.32 3.13
N GLY A 123 -23.19 -7.52 2.64
CA GLY A 123 -22.43 -8.17 1.56
C GLY A 123 -22.31 -7.34 0.28
N ALA A 124 -23.41 -6.74 -0.15
CA ALA A 124 -23.43 -5.85 -1.31
C ALA A 124 -22.52 -4.63 -1.15
N ALA A 125 -22.41 -4.07 0.07
CA ALA A 125 -21.51 -2.95 0.33
C ALA A 125 -20.04 -3.38 0.29
N LEU A 126 -19.70 -4.55 0.88
CA LEU A 126 -18.35 -5.10 0.79
C LEU A 126 -17.95 -5.35 -0.67
N CYS A 127 -18.83 -6.00 -1.43
CA CYS A 127 -18.64 -6.26 -2.86
C CYS A 127 -18.47 -4.94 -3.64
N GLY A 128 -19.32 -3.96 -3.40
CA GLY A 128 -19.20 -2.63 -4.02
C GLY A 128 -17.85 -1.98 -3.75
N PHE A 129 -17.39 -1.95 -2.49
CA PHE A 129 -16.07 -1.42 -2.15
C PHE A 129 -14.92 -2.24 -2.73
N LEU A 130 -15.03 -3.58 -2.82
CA LEU A 130 -14.01 -4.43 -3.45
C LEU A 130 -13.90 -4.14 -4.95
N LEU A 131 -15.03 -3.97 -5.65
CA LEU A 131 -15.05 -3.65 -7.08
C LEU A 131 -14.52 -2.24 -7.36
N THR A 132 -14.92 -1.23 -6.57
CA THR A 132 -14.39 0.13 -6.72
C THR A 132 -12.89 0.17 -6.41
N ALA A 133 -12.46 -0.53 -5.36
CA ALA A 133 -11.05 -0.69 -5.02
C ALA A 133 -10.25 -1.39 -6.13
N TYR A 134 -10.82 -2.43 -6.76
CA TYR A 134 -10.22 -3.11 -7.90
C TYR A 134 -9.98 -2.15 -9.07
N VAL A 135 -10.99 -1.35 -9.43
CA VAL A 135 -10.89 -0.36 -10.53
C VAL A 135 -9.80 0.67 -10.24
N GLY A 136 -9.75 1.21 -9.03
CA GLY A 136 -8.68 2.13 -8.64
C GLY A 136 -7.30 1.46 -8.69
N ASN A 137 -7.20 0.23 -8.18
CA ASN A 137 -5.92 -0.47 -8.10
C ASN A 137 -5.37 -0.84 -9.49
N ILE A 138 -6.20 -1.39 -10.39
CA ILE A 138 -5.75 -1.68 -11.77
C ILE A 138 -5.58 -0.39 -12.57
N GLY A 139 -6.37 0.66 -12.30
CA GLY A 139 -6.20 1.97 -12.91
C GLY A 139 -4.82 2.56 -12.59
N THR A 140 -4.33 2.40 -11.36
CA THR A 140 -2.97 2.80 -10.98
C THR A 140 -1.91 2.04 -11.78
N TYR A 141 -2.11 0.74 -12.00
CA TYR A 141 -1.16 -0.06 -12.78
C TYR A 141 -1.22 0.23 -14.29
N LEU A 142 -2.38 0.63 -14.80
CA LEU A 142 -2.59 0.89 -16.23
C LEU A 142 -2.42 2.35 -16.61
N ALA A 143 -2.35 3.28 -15.65
CA ALA A 143 -2.24 4.70 -15.95
C ALA A 143 -1.01 4.99 -16.81
N ALA A 144 -1.16 5.82 -17.83
CA ALA A 144 -0.06 6.30 -18.67
C ALA A 144 0.16 7.82 -18.52
N ASP A 145 -0.66 8.49 -17.71
CA ASP A 145 -0.51 9.89 -17.32
C ASP A 145 -0.66 10.09 -15.79
N SER A 146 -0.08 11.18 -15.30
CA SER A 146 -0.01 11.54 -13.88
C SER A 146 -1.38 11.74 -13.23
N VAL A 147 -2.37 12.28 -13.96
CA VAL A 147 -3.72 12.56 -13.43
C VAL A 147 -4.51 11.28 -13.25
N THR A 148 -4.49 10.41 -14.26
CA THR A 148 -5.11 9.09 -14.22
C THR A 148 -4.50 8.23 -13.14
N PHE A 149 -3.17 8.27 -12.98
CA PHE A 149 -2.47 7.57 -11.90
C PHE A 149 -2.98 8.02 -10.52
N TYR A 150 -2.98 9.33 -10.26
CA TYR A 150 -3.44 9.89 -8.98
C TYR A 150 -4.90 9.55 -8.69
N LEU A 151 -5.79 9.77 -9.65
CA LEU A 151 -7.21 9.54 -9.42
C LEU A 151 -7.49 8.07 -9.15
N SER A 152 -6.86 7.16 -9.91
CA SER A 152 -6.99 5.72 -9.68
C SER A 152 -6.46 5.31 -8.31
N PHE A 153 -5.31 5.88 -7.91
CA PHE A 153 -4.70 5.66 -6.60
C PHE A 153 -5.62 6.15 -5.47
N ALA A 154 -6.19 7.35 -5.59
CA ALA A 154 -7.14 7.92 -4.64
C ALA A 154 -8.44 7.11 -4.55
N VAL A 155 -9.02 6.70 -5.69
CA VAL A 155 -10.22 5.85 -5.74
C VAL A 155 -9.99 4.54 -4.99
N MET A 156 -8.84 3.90 -5.21
CA MET A 156 -8.44 2.72 -4.44
C MET A 156 -8.33 3.05 -2.95
N SER A 157 -7.56 4.09 -2.59
CA SER A 157 -7.30 4.51 -1.20
C SER A 157 -8.58 4.75 -0.41
N PHE A 158 -9.51 5.53 -0.94
CA PHE A 158 -10.74 5.88 -0.23
C PHE A 158 -11.74 4.71 -0.20
N SER A 159 -11.78 3.87 -1.24
CA SER A 159 -12.61 2.66 -1.23
C SER A 159 -12.17 1.66 -0.17
N ALA A 160 -10.86 1.55 0.06
CA ALA A 160 -10.29 0.69 1.10
C ALA A 160 -10.73 1.09 2.52
N ALA A 161 -11.01 2.37 2.80
CA ALA A 161 -11.59 2.76 4.09
C ALA A 161 -12.95 2.11 4.32
N GLY A 162 -13.77 2.00 3.26
CA GLY A 162 -15.04 1.27 3.27
C GLY A 162 -14.87 -0.23 3.58
N LEU A 163 -13.76 -0.83 3.12
CA LEU A 163 -13.39 -2.20 3.43
C LEU A 163 -13.00 -2.38 4.91
N VAL A 164 -12.20 -1.45 5.46
CA VAL A 164 -11.74 -1.50 6.86
C VAL A 164 -12.88 -1.27 7.85
N VAL A 165 -13.79 -0.33 7.57
CA VAL A 165 -14.91 0.00 8.47
C VAL A 165 -16.08 -0.99 8.37
N HIS A 166 -16.00 -2.00 7.50
CA HIS A 166 -17.12 -2.87 7.12
C HIS A 166 -17.90 -3.45 8.32
N TYR A 167 -17.19 -3.94 9.36
CA TYR A 167 -17.83 -4.51 10.54
C TYR A 167 -18.52 -3.47 11.44
N ARG A 168 -18.13 -2.18 11.35
CA ARG A 168 -18.68 -1.07 12.14
C ARG A 168 -18.60 -1.26 13.66
N THR A 169 -17.59 -2.01 14.11
CA THR A 169 -17.24 -2.09 15.53
C THR A 169 -16.44 -0.85 15.93
N PRO A 170 -16.35 -0.51 17.23
CA PRO A 170 -15.49 0.57 17.70
C PRO A 170 -14.03 0.43 17.23
N THR A 171 -13.52 -0.82 17.18
CA THR A 171 -12.19 -1.13 16.66
C THR A 171 -12.08 -0.86 15.15
N ALA A 172 -13.09 -1.21 14.35
CA ALA A 172 -13.12 -0.91 12.92
C ALA A 172 -13.22 0.58 12.63
N HIS A 173 -13.99 1.33 13.41
CA HIS A 173 -14.02 2.80 13.31
C HIS A 173 -12.65 3.40 13.66
N ARG A 174 -11.99 2.94 14.73
CA ARG A 174 -10.64 3.41 15.08
C ARG A 174 -9.64 3.11 13.95
N ALA A 175 -9.59 1.87 13.49
CA ALA A 175 -8.68 1.45 12.42
C ALA A 175 -8.92 2.24 11.12
N SER A 176 -10.18 2.39 10.72
CA SER A 176 -10.54 3.14 9.52
C SER A 176 -10.18 4.63 9.62
N ARG A 177 -10.31 5.26 10.79
CA ARG A 177 -9.87 6.66 10.99
C ARG A 177 -8.37 6.80 10.82
N VAL A 178 -7.58 5.94 11.46
CA VAL A 178 -6.10 5.96 11.32
C VAL A 178 -5.71 5.74 9.86
N TYR A 179 -6.30 4.75 9.22
CA TYR A 179 -6.10 4.48 7.79
C TYR A 179 -6.45 5.70 6.92
N LEU A 180 -7.60 6.33 7.14
CA LEU A 180 -8.04 7.52 6.38
C LEU A 180 -7.12 8.73 6.62
N THR A 181 -6.71 8.99 7.86
CA THR A 181 -5.79 10.08 8.17
C THR A 181 -4.48 9.91 7.42
N LEU A 182 -3.88 8.72 7.51
CA LEU A 182 -2.63 8.43 6.79
C LEU A 182 -2.84 8.46 5.27
N SER A 183 -3.97 7.96 4.77
CA SER A 183 -4.31 8.03 3.34
C SER A 183 -4.43 9.47 2.87
N VAL A 184 -5.12 10.36 3.59
CA VAL A 184 -5.25 11.77 3.19
C VAL A 184 -3.88 12.46 3.18
N LEU A 185 -3.01 12.19 4.17
CA LEU A 185 -1.65 12.72 4.18
C LEU A 185 -0.83 12.20 2.99
N SER A 186 -0.96 10.91 2.69
CA SER A 186 -0.35 10.27 1.51
C SER A 186 -0.83 10.90 0.21
N GLU A 187 -2.14 10.99 -0.01
CA GLU A 187 -2.74 11.60 -1.20
C GLU A 187 -2.30 13.06 -1.34
N SER A 188 -2.26 13.81 -0.24
CA SER A 188 -1.84 15.23 -0.27
C SER A 188 -0.37 15.37 -0.68
N ALA A 189 0.51 14.50 -0.17
CA ALA A 189 1.92 14.52 -0.53
C ALA A 189 2.14 14.10 -1.99
N ILE A 190 1.46 13.04 -2.44
CA ILE A 190 1.52 12.61 -3.85
C ILE A 190 0.99 13.71 -4.75
N LEU A 191 -0.18 14.29 -4.46
CA LEU A 191 -0.75 15.37 -5.24
C LEU A 191 0.21 16.58 -5.34
N ALA A 192 0.85 16.97 -4.24
CA ALA A 192 1.84 18.05 -4.25
C ALA A 192 3.05 17.70 -5.15
N ALA A 193 3.58 16.47 -5.04
CA ALA A 193 4.67 16.00 -5.90
C ALA A 193 4.26 15.99 -7.38
N LEU A 194 3.04 15.55 -7.69
CA LEU A 194 2.51 15.52 -9.05
C LEU A 194 2.32 16.92 -9.63
N LEU A 195 1.80 17.88 -8.85
CA LEU A 195 1.66 19.26 -9.33
C LEU A 195 3.02 19.86 -9.69
N LEU A 196 4.05 19.62 -8.87
CA LEU A 196 5.42 20.05 -9.15
C LEU A 196 5.98 19.36 -10.41
N THR A 197 5.77 18.05 -10.53
CA THR A 197 6.24 17.24 -11.65
C THR A 197 5.58 17.63 -12.97
N VAL A 198 4.25 17.82 -12.96
CA VAL A 198 3.48 18.25 -14.14
C VAL A 198 3.87 19.67 -14.55
N SER A 199 4.14 20.56 -13.59
CA SER A 199 4.63 21.91 -13.90
C SER A 199 6.00 21.92 -14.58
N ALA A 200 6.78 20.85 -14.41
CA ALA A 200 8.05 20.62 -15.08
C ALA A 200 7.92 19.77 -16.37
N GLY A 201 6.70 19.52 -16.85
CA GLY A 201 6.46 18.79 -18.11
C GLY A 201 6.09 17.30 -17.96
N GLY A 202 6.07 16.74 -16.74
CA GLY A 202 5.78 15.32 -16.48
C GLY A 202 4.29 14.96 -16.47
N MET A 203 3.54 15.33 -17.52
CA MET A 203 2.13 14.97 -17.64
C MET A 203 1.95 13.48 -17.99
N LEU A 204 2.66 13.00 -19.01
CA LEU A 204 2.73 11.57 -19.33
C LEU A 204 3.74 10.90 -18.38
N LEU A 205 3.43 9.68 -17.93
CA LEU A 205 4.31 8.97 -16.99
C LEU A 205 5.68 8.62 -17.60
N ALA A 206 5.78 8.54 -18.93
CA ALA A 206 7.06 8.36 -19.61
C ALA A 206 8.01 9.56 -19.41
N ASP A 207 7.45 10.76 -19.28
CA ASP A 207 8.22 12.01 -19.16
C ASP A 207 8.47 12.40 -17.70
N VAL A 208 7.72 11.82 -16.76
CA VAL A 208 7.80 12.11 -15.32
C VAL A 208 9.23 12.00 -14.77
N PRO A 209 9.98 10.90 -14.97
CA PRO A 209 11.34 10.79 -14.45
C PRO A 209 12.27 11.92 -14.92
N ALA A 210 12.19 12.31 -16.20
CA ALA A 210 12.98 13.43 -16.70
C ALA A 210 12.54 14.76 -16.06
N ALA A 211 11.23 15.01 -16.00
CA ALA A 211 10.68 16.23 -15.39
C ALA A 211 11.01 16.35 -13.89
N VAL A 212 11.06 15.24 -13.15
CA VAL A 212 11.50 15.25 -11.74
C VAL A 212 12.99 15.54 -11.65
N ALA A 213 13.84 14.93 -12.49
CA ALA A 213 15.29 15.18 -12.50
C ALA A 213 15.65 16.63 -12.83
N GLU A 214 14.95 17.24 -13.78
CA GLU A 214 15.18 18.62 -14.22
C GLU A 214 14.57 19.67 -13.28
N SER A 215 13.84 19.23 -12.24
CA SER A 215 13.22 20.14 -11.29
C SER A 215 14.24 20.76 -10.33
N ASP A 216 14.22 22.08 -10.19
CA ASP A 216 14.94 22.80 -9.11
C ASP A 216 14.53 22.34 -7.70
N ARG A 217 13.44 21.57 -7.59
CA ARG A 217 12.86 21.06 -6.34
C ARG A 217 12.95 19.54 -6.24
N THR A 218 13.84 18.88 -6.97
CA THR A 218 14.02 17.42 -7.00
C THR A 218 13.98 16.79 -5.61
N GLY A 219 14.74 17.32 -4.65
CA GLY A 219 14.77 16.79 -3.27
C GLY A 219 13.42 16.84 -2.54
N LEU A 220 12.65 17.92 -2.73
CA LEU A 220 11.31 18.05 -2.17
C LEU A 220 10.33 17.07 -2.85
N VAL A 221 10.38 16.97 -4.17
CA VAL A 221 9.55 16.03 -4.93
C VAL A 221 9.82 14.59 -4.47
N LEU A 222 11.09 14.19 -4.40
CA LEU A 222 11.49 12.87 -3.90
C LEU A 222 11.03 12.63 -2.46
N GLY A 223 11.18 13.61 -1.56
CA GLY A 223 10.70 13.49 -0.18
C GLY A 223 9.20 13.25 -0.10
N LEU A 224 8.41 13.96 -0.92
CA LEU A 224 6.96 13.81 -1.01
C LEU A 224 6.55 12.45 -1.62
N LEU A 225 7.25 12.00 -2.66
CA LEU A 225 7.03 10.69 -3.30
C LEU A 225 7.39 9.54 -2.34
N LEU A 226 8.54 9.61 -1.65
CA LEU A 226 8.95 8.64 -0.65
C LEU A 226 7.96 8.58 0.51
N PHE A 227 7.51 9.72 1.02
CA PHE A 227 6.51 9.76 2.09
C PHE A 227 5.15 9.21 1.63
N GLY A 228 4.59 9.75 0.54
CA GLY A 228 3.25 9.40 0.10
C GLY A 228 3.13 7.93 -0.31
N PHE A 229 3.97 7.47 -1.23
CA PHE A 229 3.98 6.05 -1.61
C PHE A 229 4.44 5.15 -0.47
N GLY A 230 5.29 5.64 0.45
CA GLY A 230 5.71 4.93 1.65
C GLY A 230 4.56 4.63 2.62
N VAL A 231 3.62 5.57 2.79
CA VAL A 231 2.38 5.30 3.56
C VAL A 231 1.62 4.15 2.93
N LYS A 232 1.47 4.14 1.60
CA LYS A 232 0.73 3.09 0.89
C LYS A 232 1.43 1.74 0.94
N ALA A 233 2.75 1.71 0.71
CA ALA A 233 3.58 0.51 0.79
C ALA A 233 3.69 0.00 2.25
N GLY A 234 3.42 0.85 3.23
CA GLY A 234 3.57 0.51 4.64
C GLY A 234 5.03 0.35 5.05
N THR A 235 5.89 1.29 4.62
CA THR A 235 7.28 1.36 5.10
C THR A 235 7.34 1.81 6.55
N VAL A 236 8.41 1.48 7.27
CA VAL A 236 8.64 2.03 8.61
C VAL A 236 9.09 3.49 8.47
N PRO A 237 8.54 4.44 9.25
CA PRO A 237 7.58 4.30 10.35
C PRO A 237 6.09 4.42 9.96
N LEU A 238 5.76 4.53 8.68
CA LEU A 238 4.42 4.83 8.14
C LEU A 238 3.42 3.64 8.12
N HIS A 239 3.92 2.42 8.33
CA HIS A 239 3.21 1.13 8.36
C HIS A 239 2.06 0.97 9.38
N ILE A 240 1.88 1.93 10.30
CA ILE A 240 1.00 1.83 11.50
C ILE A 240 -0.43 1.38 11.17
N TRP A 241 -0.94 1.74 9.99
CA TRP A 241 -2.29 1.37 9.58
C TRP A 241 -2.47 -0.13 9.32
N LEU A 242 -1.42 -0.86 8.91
CA LEU A 242 -1.51 -2.28 8.52
C LEU A 242 -1.94 -3.17 9.69
N PRO A 243 -1.23 -3.18 10.85
CA PRO A 243 -1.61 -4.05 11.97
C PRO A 243 -2.94 -3.66 12.62
N LEU A 244 -3.44 -2.44 12.39
CA LEU A 244 -4.74 -1.98 12.85
C LEU A 244 -5.88 -2.37 11.89
N ALA A 245 -5.67 -2.25 10.59
CA ALA A 245 -6.68 -2.47 9.57
C ALA A 245 -7.03 -3.96 9.41
N HIS A 246 -6.00 -4.82 9.34
CA HIS A 246 -6.19 -6.25 9.10
C HIS A 246 -7.06 -7.00 10.13
N PRO A 247 -6.87 -6.85 11.45
CA PRO A 247 -7.76 -7.48 12.43
C PRO A 247 -9.20 -6.93 12.34
N ALA A 248 -9.36 -5.66 11.95
CA ALA A 248 -10.65 -4.97 11.89
C ALA A 248 -11.44 -5.18 10.58
N ALA A 249 -10.80 -5.64 9.52
CA ALA A 249 -11.42 -5.85 8.21
C ALA A 249 -11.82 -7.33 7.99
N PRO A 250 -12.79 -7.60 7.10
CA PRO A 250 -13.07 -8.95 6.62
C PRO A 250 -11.84 -9.62 5.99
N PRO A 251 -11.74 -10.97 6.01
CA PRO A 251 -10.61 -11.68 5.40
C PRO A 251 -10.41 -11.36 3.91
N ALA A 252 -11.50 -11.27 3.14
CA ALA A 252 -11.46 -10.88 1.72
C ALA A 252 -10.86 -9.47 1.51
N ALA A 253 -11.22 -8.51 2.36
CA ALA A 253 -10.62 -7.17 2.35
C ALA A 253 -9.14 -7.20 2.75
N SER A 254 -8.80 -7.98 3.78
CA SER A 254 -7.41 -8.12 4.24
C SER A 254 -6.49 -8.71 3.18
N ALA A 255 -7.00 -9.67 2.40
CA ALA A 255 -6.28 -10.29 1.30
C ALA A 255 -5.86 -9.25 0.25
N VAL A 256 -6.80 -8.43 -0.24
CA VAL A 256 -6.50 -7.42 -1.27
C VAL A 256 -5.69 -6.23 -0.71
N LEU A 257 -5.95 -5.82 0.55
CA LEU A 257 -5.18 -4.78 1.23
C LEU A 257 -3.69 -5.15 1.28
N SER A 258 -3.37 -6.37 1.72
CA SER A 258 -1.99 -6.83 1.85
C SER A 258 -1.39 -7.31 0.53
N GLY A 259 -2.23 -7.79 -0.39
CA GLY A 259 -1.76 -8.50 -1.57
C GLY A 259 -1.48 -7.57 -2.74
N THR A 260 -2.39 -6.63 -3.01
CA THR A 260 -2.33 -5.79 -4.21
C THR A 260 -2.29 -4.30 -3.87
N MET A 261 -3.03 -3.83 -2.86
CA MET A 261 -3.08 -2.37 -2.60
C MET A 261 -1.74 -1.81 -2.12
N VAL A 262 -0.96 -2.56 -1.34
CA VAL A 262 0.39 -2.12 -0.93
C VAL A 262 1.34 -2.01 -2.12
N THR A 263 1.14 -2.78 -3.19
CA THR A 263 2.01 -2.72 -4.39
C THR A 263 1.78 -1.46 -5.21
N ALA A 264 0.64 -0.77 -5.01
CA ALA A 264 0.40 0.55 -5.60
C ALA A 264 1.42 1.61 -5.12
N GLY A 265 1.94 1.48 -3.89
CA GLY A 265 3.04 2.32 -3.42
C GLY A 265 4.34 2.02 -4.15
N LEU A 266 4.64 0.73 -4.35
CA LEU A 266 5.85 0.28 -5.04
C LEU A 266 5.91 0.74 -6.49
N ILE A 267 4.81 0.57 -7.25
CA ILE A 267 4.75 1.05 -8.63
C ILE A 267 4.81 2.58 -8.72
N GLY A 268 4.33 3.29 -7.68
CA GLY A 268 4.54 4.72 -7.55
C GLY A 268 6.02 5.10 -7.55
N TRP A 269 6.86 4.42 -6.76
CA TRP A 269 8.30 4.67 -6.85
C TRP A 269 8.90 4.26 -8.19
N LEU A 270 8.53 3.10 -8.72
CA LEU A 270 9.06 2.61 -9.99
C LEU A 270 8.75 3.54 -11.18
N ARG A 271 7.65 4.30 -11.13
CA ARG A 271 7.25 5.22 -12.21
C ARG A 271 7.67 6.67 -12.00
N PHE A 272 7.82 7.11 -10.76
CA PHE A 272 8.04 8.53 -10.45
C PHE A 272 9.46 8.89 -10.02
N VAL A 273 10.26 7.92 -9.58
CA VAL A 273 11.64 8.20 -9.19
C VAL A 273 12.53 8.37 -10.44
N PRO A 274 13.34 9.44 -10.52
CA PRO A 274 14.13 9.74 -11.69
C PRO A 274 15.46 8.98 -11.69
N VAL A 275 15.40 7.66 -11.91
CA VAL A 275 16.62 6.85 -11.98
C VAL A 275 17.29 7.04 -13.36
N PRO A 276 18.56 7.52 -13.43
CA PRO A 276 19.25 7.76 -14.69
C PRO A 276 19.32 6.50 -15.56
N GLY A 277 19.11 6.64 -16.87
CA GLY A 277 19.18 5.52 -17.84
C GLY A 277 17.96 4.58 -17.84
N ALA A 278 17.05 4.68 -16.87
CA ALA A 278 15.89 3.81 -16.75
C ALA A 278 14.78 4.06 -17.80
N ASN A 279 14.69 5.27 -18.37
CA ASN A 279 13.52 5.71 -19.16
C ASN A 279 13.87 6.23 -20.57
N GLY A 280 15.02 5.80 -21.12
CA GLY A 280 15.42 6.07 -22.50
C GLY A 280 16.56 7.08 -22.68
N PRO A 281 17.09 7.20 -23.91
CA PRO A 281 18.18 8.10 -24.25
C PRO A 281 17.72 9.56 -24.17
N GLY A 282 18.03 10.23 -23.06
CA GLY A 282 17.65 11.62 -22.82
C GLY A 282 17.54 12.00 -21.34
N ALA A 283 17.32 11.01 -20.45
CA ALA A 283 17.26 11.21 -18.99
C ALA A 283 18.66 11.41 -18.35
N LEU A 284 19.52 12.21 -18.98
CA LEU A 284 20.79 12.65 -18.43
C LEU A 284 20.51 13.86 -17.54
N GLY A 285 20.11 13.59 -16.29
CA GLY A 285 20.17 14.60 -15.24
C GLY A 285 21.60 15.13 -15.15
N SER A 286 21.74 16.43 -14.95
CA SER A 286 23.02 17.06 -14.66
C SER A 286 23.66 16.33 -13.46
N GLY A 287 24.99 16.18 -13.41
CA GLY A 287 25.66 15.37 -12.38
C GLY A 287 25.35 15.75 -10.91
N HIS A 288 24.69 16.87 -10.65
CA HIS A 288 24.20 17.28 -9.33
C HIS A 288 23.00 16.45 -8.84
N ASP A 289 22.16 15.93 -9.72
CA ASP A 289 20.86 15.34 -9.36
C ASP A 289 20.98 13.85 -8.99
N ALA A 290 21.99 13.16 -9.55
CA ALA A 290 22.29 11.76 -9.23
C ALA A 290 22.61 11.55 -7.74
N GLY A 291 23.29 12.51 -7.10
CA GLY A 291 23.58 12.46 -5.67
C GLY A 291 22.32 12.56 -4.79
N ILE A 292 21.33 13.36 -5.20
CA ILE A 292 20.07 13.53 -4.47
C ILE A 292 19.24 12.24 -4.53
N VAL A 293 19.14 11.63 -5.72
CA VAL A 293 18.43 10.35 -5.92
C VAL A 293 19.09 9.23 -5.13
N ALA A 294 20.43 9.13 -5.16
CA ALA A 294 21.16 8.15 -4.38
C ALA A 294 20.95 8.33 -2.87
N ASN A 295 20.95 9.57 -2.36
CA ASN A 295 20.66 9.86 -0.95
C ASN A 295 19.22 9.46 -0.56
N ALA A 296 18.25 9.72 -1.43
CA ALA A 296 16.88 9.24 -1.26
C ALA A 296 16.82 7.71 -1.25
N GLY A 297 17.60 7.05 -2.12
CA GLY A 297 17.77 5.59 -2.15
C GLY A 297 18.34 5.05 -0.85
N TRP A 298 19.44 5.62 -0.33
CA TRP A 298 20.00 5.23 0.98
C TRP A 298 18.99 5.42 2.13
N THR A 299 18.23 6.51 2.10
CA THR A 299 17.18 6.76 3.09
C THR A 299 16.11 5.66 3.03
N LEU A 300 15.63 5.34 1.82
CA LEU A 300 14.66 4.27 1.62
C LEU A 300 15.23 2.92 2.05
N LEU A 301 16.49 2.61 1.73
CA LEU A 301 17.15 1.35 2.09
C LEU A 301 17.19 1.15 3.62
N ILE A 302 17.57 2.18 4.38
CA ILE A 302 17.63 2.11 5.85
C ILE A 302 16.22 1.85 6.42
N LEU A 303 15.22 2.60 5.97
CA LEU A 303 13.83 2.44 6.42
C LEU A 303 13.24 1.09 6.01
N ALA A 304 13.61 0.61 4.82
CA ALA A 304 13.21 -0.66 4.26
C ALA A 304 13.77 -1.84 5.08
N LEU A 305 15.07 -1.81 5.41
CA LEU A 305 15.70 -2.82 6.28
C LEU A 305 15.13 -2.76 7.71
N ALA A 306 14.90 -1.56 8.24
CA ALA A 306 14.20 -1.41 9.52
C ALA A 306 12.81 -2.08 9.48
N GLY A 307 12.03 -1.87 8.41
CA GLY A 307 10.76 -2.56 8.21
C GLY A 307 10.89 -4.07 8.08
N ALA A 308 11.87 -4.54 7.31
CA ALA A 308 12.14 -5.94 7.07
C ALA A 308 12.39 -6.72 8.38
N PHE A 309 13.15 -6.13 9.31
CA PHE A 309 13.58 -6.80 10.54
C PHE A 309 12.77 -6.42 11.79
N LEU A 310 12.45 -5.14 12.01
CA LEU A 310 11.69 -4.74 13.20
C LEU A 310 10.29 -5.34 13.20
N ALA A 311 9.65 -5.45 12.03
CA ALA A 311 8.33 -6.07 11.94
C ALA A 311 8.32 -7.52 12.43
N VAL A 312 9.43 -8.25 12.29
CA VAL A 312 9.58 -9.61 12.83
C VAL A 312 9.55 -9.58 14.35
N LEU A 313 10.36 -8.71 14.96
CA LEU A 313 10.45 -8.57 16.42
C LEU A 313 9.08 -8.30 17.06
N PHE A 314 8.29 -7.43 16.45
CA PHE A 314 6.97 -7.08 16.97
C PHE A 314 5.89 -8.09 16.59
N GLY A 315 5.95 -8.66 15.39
CA GLY A 315 4.97 -9.63 14.91
C GLY A 315 5.00 -10.95 15.66
N VAL A 316 6.17 -11.42 16.12
CA VAL A 316 6.25 -12.66 16.92
C VAL A 316 5.57 -12.53 18.29
N LEU A 317 5.40 -11.29 18.77
CA LEU A 317 4.74 -10.96 20.05
C LEU A 317 3.23 -10.75 19.90
N GLN A 318 2.65 -11.05 18.73
CA GLN A 318 1.22 -10.87 18.49
C GLN A 318 0.44 -12.16 18.73
N ASN A 319 -0.83 -12.02 19.11
CA ASN A 319 -1.76 -13.13 19.41
C ASN A 319 -2.96 -13.19 18.46
N ASP A 320 -3.05 -12.29 17.50
CA ASP A 320 -4.05 -12.33 16.44
C ASP A 320 -3.37 -12.76 15.12
N PRO A 321 -3.89 -13.79 14.43
CA PRO A 321 -3.26 -14.32 13.22
C PRO A 321 -3.22 -13.28 12.08
N LYS A 322 -4.24 -12.42 11.95
CA LYS A 322 -4.26 -11.35 10.93
C LYS A 322 -3.27 -10.24 11.26
N VAL A 323 -3.05 -9.94 12.54
CA VAL A 323 -2.00 -8.99 12.98
C VAL A 323 -0.60 -9.53 12.69
N ILE A 324 -0.34 -10.82 12.97
CA ILE A 324 0.95 -11.45 12.62
C ILE A 324 1.18 -11.40 11.11
N LEU A 325 0.15 -11.70 10.30
CA LEU A 325 0.23 -11.59 8.84
C LEU A 325 0.49 -10.15 8.39
N ALA A 326 -0.08 -9.14 9.06
CA ALA A 326 0.18 -7.73 8.78
C ALA A 326 1.65 -7.37 9.04
N TYR A 327 2.24 -7.78 10.16
CA TYR A 327 3.67 -7.59 10.42
C TYR A 327 4.56 -8.33 9.41
N SER A 328 4.15 -9.54 9.01
CA SER A 328 4.83 -10.23 7.93
C SER A 328 4.71 -9.45 6.61
N THR A 329 3.62 -8.73 6.35
CA THR A 329 3.49 -7.86 5.17
C THR A 329 4.45 -6.68 5.24
N ILE A 330 4.57 -6.03 6.40
CA ILE A 330 5.54 -4.95 6.61
C ILE A 330 6.97 -5.45 6.34
N SER A 331 7.30 -6.65 6.82
CA SER A 331 8.60 -7.27 6.59
C SER A 331 8.88 -7.50 5.09
N GLN A 332 7.90 -8.03 4.34
CA GLN A 332 8.05 -8.24 2.89
C GLN A 332 8.08 -6.92 2.09
N MET A 333 7.29 -5.92 2.46
CA MET A 333 7.35 -4.61 1.83
C MET A 333 8.70 -3.93 2.10
N GLY A 334 9.28 -4.13 3.29
CA GLY A 334 10.66 -3.74 3.60
C GLY A 334 11.67 -4.42 2.68
N PHE A 335 11.55 -5.73 2.44
CA PHE A 335 12.40 -6.43 1.48
C PHE A 335 12.31 -5.84 0.07
N ILE A 336 11.10 -5.67 -0.48
CA ILE A 336 10.93 -5.16 -1.83
C ILE A 336 11.40 -3.70 -1.94
N SER A 337 11.12 -2.88 -0.92
CA SER A 337 11.58 -1.49 -0.89
C SER A 337 13.10 -1.38 -0.84
N ALA A 338 13.79 -2.33 -0.20
CA ALA A 338 15.26 -2.39 -0.20
C ALA A 338 15.81 -2.69 -1.60
N VAL A 339 15.15 -3.58 -2.36
CA VAL A 339 15.51 -3.86 -3.75
C VAL A 339 15.34 -2.62 -4.63
N ILE A 340 14.20 -1.92 -4.52
CA ILE A 340 13.98 -0.65 -5.25
C ILE A 340 15.03 0.39 -4.87
N ALA A 341 15.34 0.51 -3.58
CA ALA A 341 16.32 1.46 -3.07
C ALA A 341 17.72 1.22 -3.66
N VAL A 342 18.12 -0.03 -3.88
CA VAL A 342 19.41 -0.35 -4.53
C VAL A 342 19.47 0.20 -5.94
N GLY A 343 18.41 0.06 -6.73
CA GLY A 343 18.38 0.63 -8.08
C GLY A 343 18.38 2.16 -8.10
N MET A 344 17.91 2.81 -7.03
CA MET A 344 18.05 4.27 -6.86
C MET A 344 19.48 4.69 -6.49
N ILE A 345 20.21 3.84 -5.78
CA ILE A 345 21.60 4.09 -5.37
C ILE A 345 22.57 3.81 -6.52
N VAL A 346 22.32 2.75 -7.29
CA VAL A 346 23.13 2.27 -8.42
C VAL A 346 22.22 2.15 -9.64
N PRO A 347 22.11 3.21 -10.46
CA PRO A 347 21.19 3.25 -11.59
C PRO A 347 21.38 2.10 -12.60
N GLU A 348 22.60 1.58 -12.72
CA GLU A 348 22.94 0.45 -13.59
C GLU A 348 22.22 -0.84 -13.18
N LEU A 349 21.87 -0.98 -11.89
CA LEU A 349 21.11 -2.12 -11.38
C LEU A 349 19.60 -1.92 -11.48
N TRP A 350 19.11 -0.76 -11.94
CA TRP A 350 17.67 -0.47 -12.03
C TRP A 350 16.86 -1.48 -12.85
N PRO A 351 17.31 -1.95 -14.05
CA PRO A 351 16.55 -2.94 -14.81
C PRO A 351 16.34 -4.26 -14.06
N GLY A 352 17.39 -4.73 -13.35
CA GLY A 352 17.33 -5.94 -12.53
C GLY A 352 16.47 -5.75 -11.28
N THR A 353 16.71 -4.66 -10.53
CA THR A 353 16.00 -4.37 -9.28
C THR A 353 14.51 -4.08 -9.49
N SER A 354 14.13 -3.36 -10.55
CA SER A 354 12.72 -3.10 -10.88
C SER A 354 11.97 -4.38 -11.24
N THR A 355 12.56 -5.22 -12.08
CA THR A 355 12.05 -6.56 -12.43
C THR A 355 11.91 -7.45 -11.19
N ALA A 356 12.96 -7.52 -10.37
CA ALA A 356 12.97 -8.27 -9.12
C ALA A 356 11.88 -7.80 -8.15
N ALA A 357 11.68 -6.48 -8.02
CA ALA A 357 10.67 -5.90 -7.17
C ALA A 357 9.25 -6.26 -7.62
N ILE A 358 8.97 -6.20 -8.94
CA ILE A 358 7.66 -6.58 -9.49
C ILE A 358 7.40 -8.08 -9.32
N LEU A 359 8.38 -8.94 -9.65
CA LEU A 359 8.24 -10.39 -9.52
C LEU A 359 8.02 -10.79 -8.06
N TYR A 360 8.73 -10.16 -7.13
CA TYR A 360 8.54 -10.39 -5.70
C TYR A 360 7.19 -9.85 -5.22
N ALA A 361 6.73 -8.71 -5.71
CA ALA A 361 5.41 -8.15 -5.39
C ALA A 361 4.28 -9.09 -5.85
N VAL A 362 4.42 -9.70 -7.03
CA VAL A 362 3.51 -10.73 -7.57
C VAL A 362 3.47 -11.96 -6.65
N HIS A 363 4.65 -12.48 -6.29
CA HIS A 363 4.80 -13.59 -5.36
C HIS A 363 4.13 -13.30 -4.00
N HIS A 364 4.53 -12.20 -3.37
CA HIS A 364 4.01 -11.76 -2.07
C HIS A 364 2.50 -11.59 -2.13
N GLY A 365 1.99 -10.96 -3.19
CA GLY A 365 0.59 -10.63 -3.34
C GLY A 365 -0.33 -11.84 -3.26
N LEU A 366 -0.01 -12.87 -4.06
CA LEU A 366 -0.77 -14.12 -4.10
C LEU A 366 -0.59 -14.94 -2.82
N ALA A 367 0.63 -15.03 -2.30
CA ALA A 367 0.92 -15.79 -1.10
C ALA A 367 0.23 -15.21 0.15
N LYS A 368 0.21 -13.87 0.28
CA LYS A 368 -0.60 -13.19 1.30
C LYS A 368 -2.08 -13.37 1.10
N GLY A 369 -2.55 -13.31 -0.15
CA GLY A 369 -3.92 -13.61 -0.50
C GLY A 369 -4.36 -14.98 0.01
N ALA A 370 -3.56 -16.01 -0.26
CA ALA A 370 -3.80 -17.37 0.20
C ALA A 370 -3.84 -17.48 1.73
N LEU A 371 -2.90 -16.83 2.43
CA LEU A 371 -2.86 -16.85 3.90
C LEU A 371 -4.05 -16.13 4.53
N PHE A 372 -4.42 -14.93 4.07
CA PHE A 372 -5.55 -14.17 4.63
C PHE A 372 -6.90 -14.83 4.33
N LEU A 373 -7.12 -15.33 3.11
CA LEU A 373 -8.33 -16.08 2.77
C LEU A 373 -8.38 -17.44 3.46
N GLY A 374 -7.21 -18.02 3.79
CA GLY A 374 -7.12 -19.31 4.45
C GLY A 374 -7.40 -19.29 5.96
N VAL A 375 -7.27 -18.14 6.63
CA VAL A 375 -7.64 -17.98 8.05
C VAL A 375 -9.09 -18.42 8.32
N PRO A 376 -10.13 -17.88 7.64
CA PRO A 376 -11.50 -18.36 7.84
C PRO A 376 -11.69 -19.80 7.35
N VAL A 377 -11.02 -20.24 6.28
CA VAL A 377 -11.10 -21.63 5.81
C VAL A 377 -10.67 -22.62 6.89
N MET A 378 -9.54 -22.37 7.56
CA MET A 378 -9.06 -23.19 8.68
C MET A 378 -10.05 -23.24 9.86
N LYS A 379 -10.86 -22.19 10.04
CA LYS A 379 -11.87 -22.11 11.11
C LYS A 379 -13.20 -22.77 10.72
N HIS A 380 -13.61 -22.65 9.46
CA HIS A 380 -14.92 -23.11 8.95
C HIS A 380 -14.92 -24.58 8.51
N PHE A 381 -13.78 -25.09 8.03
CA PHE A 381 -13.63 -26.44 7.44
C PHE A 381 -12.68 -27.35 8.25
N GLY A 382 -12.55 -27.11 9.55
CA GLY A 382 -11.60 -27.77 10.44
C GLY A 382 -11.90 -29.23 10.83
N SER A 383 -12.67 -30.00 10.04
CA SER A 383 -12.88 -31.44 10.24
C SER A 383 -12.73 -32.25 8.94
N GLY A 384 -12.41 -33.55 9.07
CA GLY A 384 -12.31 -34.49 7.95
C GLY A 384 -11.20 -34.15 6.94
N ALA A 385 -11.35 -34.64 5.70
CA ALA A 385 -10.38 -34.44 4.62
C ALA A 385 -10.18 -32.96 4.25
N ALA A 386 -11.24 -32.15 4.32
CA ALA A 386 -11.18 -30.72 4.05
C ALA A 386 -10.21 -29.99 5.00
N SER A 387 -10.16 -30.40 6.28
CA SER A 387 -9.22 -29.84 7.24
C SER A 387 -7.77 -30.16 6.92
N VAL A 388 -7.51 -31.36 6.39
CA VAL A 388 -6.15 -31.77 5.99
C VAL A 388 -5.70 -30.95 4.79
N VAL A 389 -6.56 -30.80 3.78
CA VAL A 389 -6.27 -29.96 2.60
C VAL A 389 -6.09 -28.51 3.01
N ALA A 390 -6.93 -27.97 3.90
CA ALA A 390 -6.79 -26.63 4.44
C ALA A 390 -5.43 -26.44 5.13
N MET A 391 -5.07 -27.37 6.01
CA MET A 391 -3.80 -27.34 6.74
C MET A 391 -2.59 -27.43 5.78
N LEU A 392 -2.60 -28.37 4.85
CA LEU A 392 -1.51 -28.53 3.87
C LEU A 392 -1.38 -27.30 2.97
N GLY A 393 -2.49 -26.73 2.50
CA GLY A 393 -2.47 -25.50 1.71
C GLY A 393 -1.95 -24.30 2.50
N MET A 394 -2.29 -24.19 3.80
CA MET A 394 -1.76 -23.13 4.66
C MET A 394 -0.27 -23.30 4.96
N ILE A 395 0.20 -24.54 5.18
CA ILE A 395 1.63 -24.84 5.32
C ILE A 395 2.35 -24.51 4.01
N GLY A 396 1.79 -24.91 2.86
CA GLY A 396 2.30 -24.60 1.54
C GLY A 396 2.42 -23.10 1.30
N ALA A 397 1.37 -22.32 1.57
CA ALA A 397 1.38 -20.86 1.46
C ALA A 397 2.40 -20.21 2.43
N GLY A 398 2.60 -20.79 3.61
CA GLY A 398 3.66 -20.39 4.54
C GLY A 398 5.05 -20.65 3.96
N LEU A 399 5.32 -21.86 3.46
CA LEU A 399 6.59 -22.21 2.82
C LEU A 399 6.88 -21.34 1.60
N VAL A 400 5.85 -20.96 0.85
CA VAL A 400 5.94 -19.99 -0.24
C VAL A 400 6.50 -18.66 0.28
N ILE A 401 5.90 -18.03 1.31
CA ILE A 401 6.43 -16.78 1.91
C ILE A 401 7.84 -16.97 2.50
N ALA A 402 8.11 -18.11 3.13
CA ALA A 402 9.43 -18.43 3.67
C ALA A 402 10.48 -18.53 2.55
N GLY A 403 10.08 -18.77 1.31
CA GLY A 403 10.96 -18.92 0.16
C GLY A 403 11.58 -20.30 0.06
N ALA A 404 10.82 -21.33 0.46
CA ALA A 404 11.29 -22.72 0.39
C ALA A 404 11.64 -23.12 -1.05
N PRO A 405 12.58 -24.07 -1.25
CA PRO A 405 12.91 -24.58 -2.58
C PRO A 405 11.66 -24.98 -3.39
N LEU A 406 11.70 -24.80 -4.70
CA LEU A 406 10.60 -25.07 -5.65
C LEU A 406 9.37 -24.16 -5.51
N THR A 407 9.37 -23.19 -4.59
CA THR A 407 8.27 -22.24 -4.45
C THR A 407 8.52 -20.95 -5.23
N SER A 408 7.47 -20.18 -5.48
CA SER A 408 7.59 -18.83 -6.05
C SER A 408 8.42 -17.87 -5.18
N GLY A 409 8.53 -18.14 -3.88
CA GLY A 409 9.37 -17.34 -2.99
C GLY A 409 10.85 -17.60 -3.17
N ALA A 410 11.25 -18.82 -3.54
CA ALA A 410 12.64 -19.10 -3.91
C ALA A 410 13.02 -18.35 -5.19
N LEU A 411 12.14 -18.36 -6.20
CA LEU A 411 12.33 -17.58 -7.43
C LEU A 411 12.50 -16.08 -7.11
N GLY A 412 11.54 -15.49 -6.40
CA GLY A 412 11.58 -14.06 -6.07
C GLY A 412 12.84 -13.68 -5.29
N LYS A 413 13.23 -14.45 -4.27
CA LYS A 413 14.42 -14.16 -3.45
C LYS A 413 15.71 -14.33 -4.23
N TYR A 414 15.79 -15.33 -5.10
CA TYR A 414 16.99 -15.56 -5.92
C TYR A 414 17.22 -14.38 -6.89
N VAL A 415 16.18 -14.00 -7.63
CA VAL A 415 16.22 -12.85 -8.54
C VAL A 415 16.54 -11.55 -7.79
N SER A 416 15.95 -11.34 -6.61
CA SER A 416 16.25 -10.17 -5.77
C SER A 416 17.67 -10.18 -5.19
N LYS A 417 18.24 -11.36 -4.87
CA LYS A 417 19.60 -11.49 -4.36
C LYS A 417 20.61 -11.07 -5.42
N ASP A 418 20.42 -11.57 -6.65
CA ASP A 418 21.27 -11.23 -7.81
C ASP A 418 21.17 -9.74 -8.16
N ALA A 419 19.95 -9.20 -8.18
CA ALA A 419 19.71 -7.80 -8.51
C ALA A 419 20.33 -6.78 -7.54
N VAL A 420 20.79 -7.20 -6.36
CA VAL A 420 21.42 -6.31 -5.36
C VAL A 420 22.91 -6.57 -5.12
N GLU A 421 23.53 -7.40 -5.96
CA GLU A 421 24.95 -7.70 -5.86
C GLU A 421 25.81 -6.41 -5.96
N GLY A 422 26.92 -6.37 -5.21
CA GLY A 422 27.86 -5.24 -5.23
C GLY A 422 27.54 -4.10 -4.26
N ILE A 423 26.37 -4.09 -3.59
CA ILE A 423 26.08 -3.11 -2.52
C ILE A 423 26.40 -3.66 -1.14
N ALA A 424 27.16 -2.89 -0.36
CA ALA A 424 27.49 -3.21 1.04
C ALA A 424 26.98 -2.17 2.03
N LEU A 425 26.51 -2.64 3.17
CA LEU A 425 26.16 -1.86 4.35
C LEU A 425 27.11 -2.22 5.48
N ALA A 426 27.87 -1.25 5.99
CA ALA A 426 28.85 -1.46 7.06
C ALA A 426 29.82 -2.64 6.78
N ALA A 427 30.34 -2.70 5.55
CA ALA A 427 31.22 -3.76 5.04
C ALA A 427 30.60 -5.16 4.86
N VAL A 428 29.28 -5.31 5.05
CA VAL A 428 28.56 -6.55 4.75
C VAL A 428 27.71 -6.35 3.50
N GLU A 429 27.90 -7.20 2.51
CA GLU A 429 27.10 -7.12 1.28
C GLU A 429 25.63 -7.44 1.54
N LEU A 430 24.76 -6.69 0.88
CA LEU A 430 23.31 -6.79 1.05
C LEU A 430 22.78 -8.17 0.66
N GLN A 431 23.45 -8.85 -0.28
CA GLN A 431 23.16 -10.24 -0.66
C GLN A 431 23.29 -11.25 0.48
N TYR A 432 24.02 -10.94 1.56
CA TYR A 432 24.09 -11.76 2.77
C TYR A 432 23.10 -11.33 3.85
N ILE A 433 22.66 -10.07 3.84
CA ILE A 433 21.71 -9.51 4.80
C ILE A 433 20.27 -9.88 4.42
N LEU A 434 19.88 -9.68 3.16
CA LEU A 434 18.51 -9.89 2.70
C LEU A 434 17.97 -11.32 2.88
N PRO A 435 18.78 -12.40 2.73
CA PRO A 435 18.33 -13.75 3.04
C PRO A 435 17.83 -13.91 4.49
N LEU A 436 18.32 -13.11 5.45
CA LEU A 436 17.83 -13.17 6.84
C LEU A 436 16.38 -12.70 6.99
N VAL A 437 15.81 -12.01 6.00
CA VAL A 437 14.37 -11.73 5.95
C VAL A 437 13.57 -13.04 5.85
N ALA A 438 14.09 -14.08 5.19
CA ALA A 438 13.48 -15.40 5.17
C ALA A 438 13.51 -16.08 6.55
N THR A 439 14.59 -15.90 7.32
CA THR A 439 14.66 -16.31 8.74
C THR A 439 13.55 -15.67 9.55
N GLY A 440 13.39 -14.35 9.44
CA GLY A 440 12.35 -13.61 10.15
C GLY A 440 10.93 -13.97 9.70
N SER A 441 10.74 -14.19 8.40
CA SER A 441 9.47 -14.67 7.83
C SER A 441 9.08 -16.03 8.39
N THR A 442 10.06 -16.94 8.51
CA THR A 442 9.85 -18.27 9.08
C THR A 442 9.39 -18.19 10.54
N LEU A 443 10.01 -17.32 11.34
CA LEU A 443 9.59 -17.07 12.73
C LEU A 443 8.15 -16.55 12.82
N LEU A 444 7.78 -15.57 11.99
CA LEU A 444 6.43 -15.04 11.94
C LEU A 444 5.41 -16.10 11.51
N LEU A 445 5.75 -16.97 10.55
CA LEU A 445 4.88 -18.03 10.08
C LEU A 445 4.71 -19.17 11.08
N MET A 446 5.77 -19.52 11.82
CA MET A 446 5.67 -20.45 12.95
C MET A 446 4.75 -19.88 14.03
N ARG A 447 4.91 -18.60 14.37
CA ARG A 447 4.03 -17.92 15.33
C ARG A 447 2.58 -17.86 14.84
N PHE A 448 2.38 -17.50 13.58
CA PHE A 448 1.07 -17.49 12.93
C PHE A 448 0.41 -18.87 12.98
N GLY A 449 1.14 -19.92 12.60
CA GLY A 449 0.67 -21.31 12.64
C GLY A 449 0.27 -21.72 14.05
N TRP A 450 1.10 -21.40 15.05
CA TRP A 450 0.80 -21.66 16.47
C TRP A 450 -0.49 -20.96 16.92
N VAL A 451 -0.62 -19.66 16.68
CA VAL A 451 -1.78 -18.86 17.07
C VAL A 451 -3.04 -19.32 16.35
N LEU A 452 -2.95 -19.58 15.04
CA LEU A 452 -4.07 -20.08 14.26
C LEU A 452 -4.52 -21.46 14.72
N TRP A 453 -3.56 -22.35 15.04
CA TRP A 453 -3.84 -23.70 15.49
C TRP A 453 -4.67 -23.73 16.78
N HIS A 454 -4.34 -22.85 17.72
CA HIS A 454 -4.99 -22.73 19.03
C HIS A 454 -6.20 -21.79 19.03
N SER A 455 -6.53 -21.15 17.90
CA SER A 455 -7.74 -20.33 17.81
C SER A 455 -9.01 -21.20 17.81
N GLU A 456 -10.11 -20.67 18.36
CA GLU A 456 -11.40 -21.38 18.36
C GLU A 456 -11.80 -21.81 16.94
N ARG A 457 -12.01 -23.10 16.74
CA ARG A 457 -12.53 -23.68 15.49
C ARG A 457 -13.97 -24.09 15.71
N ARG A 458 -14.86 -23.68 14.79
CA ARG A 458 -16.27 -24.07 14.79
C ARG A 458 -16.61 -24.66 13.42
N PRO A 459 -16.07 -25.86 13.10
CA PRO A 459 -16.32 -26.50 11.82
C PRO A 459 -17.82 -26.75 11.68
N SER A 460 -18.44 -26.11 10.71
CA SER A 460 -19.90 -26.10 10.56
C SER A 460 -20.35 -26.15 9.10
N ARG A 461 -19.41 -26.25 8.14
CA ARG A 461 -19.70 -26.11 6.71
C ARG A 461 -19.08 -27.25 5.90
N ALA A 462 -19.86 -27.81 4.99
CA ALA A 462 -19.34 -28.63 3.90
C ALA A 462 -18.63 -27.74 2.88
N VAL A 463 -17.63 -28.30 2.17
CA VAL A 463 -16.83 -27.60 1.15
C VAL A 463 -17.75 -26.80 0.20
N ASP A 464 -17.48 -25.50 0.10
CA ASP A 464 -18.23 -24.56 -0.74
C ASP A 464 -17.28 -23.65 -1.53
N GLY A 465 -17.82 -22.63 -2.20
CA GLY A 465 -17.01 -21.73 -3.01
C GLY A 465 -16.04 -20.84 -2.22
N GLU A 466 -16.17 -20.69 -0.89
CA GLU A 466 -15.14 -20.06 -0.05
C GLU A 466 -13.87 -20.91 -0.04
N PHE A 467 -14.03 -22.23 0.15
CA PHE A 467 -12.93 -23.19 0.11
C PHE A 467 -12.32 -23.31 -1.29
N ALA A 468 -13.16 -23.43 -2.33
CA ALA A 468 -12.69 -23.56 -3.70
C ALA A 468 -11.92 -22.30 -4.16
N SER A 469 -12.42 -21.11 -3.82
CA SER A 469 -11.73 -19.85 -4.10
C SER A 469 -10.35 -19.81 -3.43
N TRP A 470 -10.28 -20.13 -2.14
CA TRP A 470 -9.00 -20.19 -1.42
C TRP A 470 -8.02 -21.21 -2.02
N ALA A 471 -8.51 -22.39 -2.42
CA ALA A 471 -7.67 -23.41 -3.04
C ALA A 471 -7.08 -22.92 -4.38
N VAL A 472 -7.89 -22.25 -5.21
CA VAL A 472 -7.43 -21.63 -6.47
C VAL A 472 -6.35 -20.57 -6.20
N ILE A 473 -6.55 -19.68 -5.22
CA ILE A 473 -5.54 -18.67 -4.85
C ILE A 473 -4.25 -19.32 -4.32
N THR A 474 -4.37 -20.41 -3.57
CA THR A 474 -3.21 -21.16 -3.04
C THR A 474 -2.40 -21.81 -4.17
N VAL A 475 -3.07 -22.40 -5.16
CA VAL A 475 -2.41 -22.94 -6.36
C VAL A 475 -1.81 -21.81 -7.21
N ALA A 476 -2.52 -20.69 -7.38
CA ALA A 476 -2.01 -19.53 -8.10
C ALA A 476 -0.75 -18.95 -7.43
N ALA A 477 -0.70 -18.89 -6.10
CA ALA A 477 0.48 -18.44 -5.36
C ALA A 477 1.73 -19.31 -5.62
N LEU A 478 1.53 -20.60 -5.91
CA LEU A 478 2.60 -21.51 -6.30
C LEU A 478 2.99 -21.34 -7.76
N ALA A 479 2.04 -21.31 -8.69
CA ALA A 479 2.32 -21.44 -10.13
C ALA A 479 2.46 -20.11 -10.88
N LEU A 480 1.62 -19.12 -10.57
CA LEU A 480 1.50 -17.91 -11.38
C LEU A 480 2.78 -17.04 -11.37
N PRO A 481 3.51 -16.86 -10.25
CA PRO A 481 4.77 -16.12 -10.30
C PRO A 481 5.84 -16.79 -11.17
N TRP A 482 5.87 -18.14 -11.24
CA TRP A 482 6.77 -18.84 -12.17
C TRP A 482 6.36 -18.61 -13.62
N PHE A 483 5.07 -18.72 -13.92
CA PHE A 483 4.56 -18.42 -15.24
C PHE A 483 4.91 -16.99 -15.67
N ILE A 484 4.68 -16.01 -14.80
CA ILE A 484 5.00 -14.60 -15.06
C ILE A 484 6.51 -14.42 -15.25
N GLY A 485 7.32 -14.99 -14.35
CA GLY A 485 8.78 -14.94 -14.44
C GLY A 485 9.29 -15.47 -15.78
N VAL A 486 8.83 -16.64 -16.22
CA VAL A 486 9.33 -17.28 -17.44
C VAL A 486 8.71 -16.71 -18.72
N ALA A 487 7.42 -16.34 -18.69
CA ALA A 487 6.71 -15.98 -19.91
C ALA A 487 6.75 -14.49 -20.24
N TRP A 488 6.91 -13.61 -19.23
CA TRP A 488 6.77 -12.15 -19.40
C TRP A 488 8.05 -11.36 -19.15
N PHE A 489 9.11 -11.99 -18.64
CA PHE A 489 10.42 -11.38 -18.51
C PHE A 489 11.41 -12.18 -19.35
N ASP A 490 12.28 -11.49 -20.09
CA ASP A 490 13.24 -12.12 -20.99
C ASP A 490 14.22 -13.07 -20.28
N GLU A 491 14.58 -14.18 -20.92
CA GLU A 491 15.52 -15.19 -20.38
C GLU A 491 16.90 -14.61 -20.03
N GLY A 492 17.30 -13.48 -20.63
CA GLY A 492 18.55 -12.78 -20.31
C GLY A 492 18.48 -11.86 -19.09
N ALA A 493 17.27 -11.52 -18.61
CA ALA A 493 17.03 -10.57 -17.53
C ALA A 493 16.76 -11.24 -16.18
N LEU A 494 16.44 -12.55 -16.17
CA LEU A 494 16.17 -13.30 -14.96
C LEU A 494 17.13 -14.48 -14.82
N PRO A 495 18.06 -14.46 -13.86
CA PRO A 495 18.80 -15.65 -13.52
C PRO A 495 17.80 -16.61 -12.88
N LEU A 496 17.36 -17.63 -13.62
CA LEU A 496 16.49 -18.65 -13.04
C LEU A 496 17.29 -19.51 -12.06
N PRO A 497 16.69 -19.92 -10.93
CA PRO A 497 17.39 -20.73 -9.94
C PRO A 497 17.90 -22.02 -10.56
N SER A 498 19.22 -22.23 -10.54
CA SER A 498 19.80 -23.52 -10.91
C SER A 498 19.45 -24.58 -9.86
N TRP A 499 19.23 -25.84 -10.24
CA TRP A 499 18.93 -26.91 -9.28
C TRP A 499 20.19 -27.53 -8.65
N ILE A 500 21.27 -26.75 -8.58
CA ILE A 500 22.52 -27.16 -7.99
C ILE A 500 22.42 -27.06 -6.47
N LEU A 501 23.17 -27.90 -5.76
CA LEU A 501 23.14 -28.01 -4.29
C LEU A 501 23.31 -26.65 -3.59
N GLY A 502 24.13 -25.75 -4.16
CA GLY A 502 24.36 -24.40 -3.65
C GLY A 502 23.09 -23.52 -3.67
N THR A 503 22.36 -23.48 -4.78
CA THR A 503 21.11 -22.70 -4.90
C THR A 503 20.01 -23.26 -3.99
N VAL A 504 19.93 -24.58 -3.84
CA VAL A 504 18.99 -25.22 -2.90
C VAL A 504 19.36 -24.85 -1.46
N TRP A 505 20.65 -24.86 -1.13
CA TRP A 505 21.14 -24.44 0.18
C TRP A 505 20.83 -22.98 0.48
N ASP A 506 21.08 -22.08 -0.48
CA ASP A 506 20.78 -20.63 -0.38
C ASP A 506 19.31 -20.34 -0.06
N ALA A 507 18.39 -21.13 -0.62
CA ALA A 507 16.96 -21.03 -0.31
C ALA A 507 16.60 -21.65 1.05
N THR A 508 17.38 -22.61 1.55
CA THR A 508 17.01 -23.47 2.68
C THR A 508 17.62 -23.00 4.00
N TRP A 509 18.89 -22.58 4.02
CA TRP A 509 19.60 -22.25 5.27
C TRP A 509 18.91 -21.15 6.10
N PRO A 510 18.33 -20.07 5.52
CA PRO A 510 17.66 -19.05 6.33
C PRO A 510 16.40 -19.60 7.00
N ILE A 511 15.69 -20.49 6.31
CA ILE A 511 14.49 -21.16 6.83
C ILE A 511 14.88 -22.08 7.98
N LEU A 512 15.94 -22.88 7.82
CA LEU A 512 16.45 -23.75 8.88
C LEU A 512 16.88 -22.95 10.11
N LEU A 513 17.56 -21.81 9.91
CA LEU A 513 17.90 -20.89 10.98
C LEU A 513 16.64 -20.37 11.70
N GLY A 514 15.62 -19.97 10.94
CA GLY A 514 14.34 -19.50 11.50
C GLY A 514 13.63 -20.58 12.31
N ILE A 515 13.61 -21.83 11.82
CA ILE A 515 13.07 -22.99 12.54
C ILE A 515 13.86 -23.23 13.82
N ALA A 516 15.20 -23.21 13.78
CA ALA A 516 16.05 -23.43 14.94
C ALA A 516 15.83 -22.35 16.02
N LEU A 517 15.75 -21.08 15.62
CA LEU A 517 15.45 -19.97 16.54
C LEU A 517 14.05 -20.10 17.14
N GLY A 518 13.05 -20.45 16.34
CA GLY A 518 11.68 -20.67 16.82
C GLY A 518 11.57 -21.85 17.79
N ALA A 519 12.25 -22.96 17.50
CA ALA A 519 12.33 -24.13 18.37
C ALA A 519 13.07 -23.81 19.68
N GLY A 520 14.16 -23.04 19.61
CA GLY A 520 14.89 -22.54 20.77
C GLY A 520 14.02 -21.66 21.67
N ALA A 521 13.29 -20.70 21.09
CA ALA A 521 12.36 -19.84 21.82
C ALA A 521 11.24 -20.64 22.49
N TRP A 522 10.67 -21.64 21.80
CA TRP A 522 9.69 -22.55 22.37
C TRP A 522 10.26 -23.36 23.53
N TRP A 523 11.45 -23.94 23.37
CA TRP A 523 12.14 -24.72 24.41
C TRP A 523 12.45 -23.89 25.66
N LEU A 524 12.94 -22.65 25.48
CA LEU A 524 13.19 -21.73 26.60
C LEU A 524 11.89 -21.36 27.31
N THR A 525 10.80 -21.15 26.57
CA THR A 525 9.47 -20.86 27.15
C THR A 525 8.93 -22.05 27.94
N ALA A 526 9.06 -23.27 27.39
CA ALA A 526 8.62 -24.50 28.04
C ALA A 526 9.37 -24.78 29.35
N ARG A 527 10.64 -24.35 29.45
CA ARG A 527 11.45 -24.43 30.68
C ARG A 527 11.22 -23.27 31.65
N GLY A 528 10.34 -22.33 31.33
CA GLY A 528 10.09 -21.14 32.16
C GLY A 528 11.27 -20.16 32.23
N LEU A 529 12.22 -20.26 31.28
CA LEU A 529 13.40 -19.39 31.22
C LEU A 529 13.12 -18.04 30.57
N ILE A 530 12.03 -17.96 29.77
CA ILE A 530 11.54 -16.68 29.23
C ILE A 530 10.58 -16.03 30.23
N PRO A 531 10.77 -14.74 30.57
CA PRO A 531 9.86 -14.01 31.44
C PRO A 531 8.40 -14.17 31.00
N ARG A 532 7.50 -14.46 31.94
CA ARG A 532 6.07 -14.68 31.65
C ARG A 532 5.43 -13.57 30.81
N ARG A 533 5.89 -12.31 30.95
CA ARG A 533 5.41 -11.18 30.15
C ARG A 533 5.72 -11.31 28.65
N LEU A 534 6.87 -11.88 28.29
CA LEU A 534 7.24 -12.14 26.90
C LEU A 534 6.62 -13.44 26.36
N ALA A 535 6.43 -14.43 27.25
CA ALA A 535 5.81 -15.71 26.91
C ALA A 535 4.29 -15.61 26.72
N ALA A 536 3.61 -14.80 27.55
CA ALA A 536 2.19 -14.49 27.45
C ALA A 536 1.99 -13.23 26.62
N ALA A 537 2.34 -13.32 25.34
CA ALA A 537 2.21 -12.26 24.35
C ALA A 537 0.73 -11.96 23.99
N ASP A 538 -0.07 -11.60 24.99
CA ASP A 538 -1.51 -11.26 24.93
C ASP A 538 -1.84 -9.94 24.23
N GLY A 539 -0.83 -9.31 23.61
CA GLY A 539 -0.94 -8.00 22.98
C GLY A 539 -0.83 -6.84 23.97
N THR A 540 -0.62 -7.08 25.27
CA THR A 540 -0.40 -6.02 26.27
C THR A 540 1.01 -5.43 26.22
N LEU A 541 1.99 -6.19 25.69
CA LEU A 541 3.39 -5.78 25.67
C LEU A 541 3.70 -4.81 24.50
N VAL A 542 3.11 -5.06 23.33
CA VAL A 542 3.17 -4.19 22.14
C VAL A 542 1.82 -4.21 21.46
N ALA A 543 1.11 -3.07 21.49
CA ALA A 543 -0.17 -2.95 20.83
C ALA A 543 -0.01 -2.99 19.29
N PRO A 544 -1.00 -3.54 18.55
CA PRO A 544 -0.95 -3.54 17.09
C PRO A 544 -0.78 -2.12 16.54
N GLY A 545 0.26 -1.89 15.74
CA GLY A 545 0.55 -0.61 15.10
C GLY A 545 1.51 0.30 15.87
N ASP A 546 1.89 -0.06 17.11
CA ASP A 546 2.83 0.73 17.89
C ASP A 546 4.26 0.19 17.71
N LEU A 547 5.03 0.77 16.77
CA LEU A 547 6.50 0.65 16.79
C LEU A 547 7.15 1.65 17.77
N LEU A 548 6.38 2.62 18.27
CA LEU A 548 6.90 3.90 18.75
C LEU A 548 6.85 4.07 20.28
N VAL A 549 6.85 3.00 21.08
CA VAL A 549 6.93 3.14 22.56
C VAL A 549 8.16 3.97 23.02
N PRO A 550 9.33 3.96 22.34
CA PRO A 550 10.44 4.85 22.68
C PRO A 550 10.25 6.29 22.18
N GLU A 551 9.76 6.48 20.96
CA GLU A 551 9.58 7.81 20.36
C GLU A 551 8.42 8.57 20.99
N GLU A 552 7.34 7.90 21.42
CA GLU A 552 6.25 8.56 22.12
C GLU A 552 6.71 9.06 23.50
N ARG A 553 7.66 8.38 24.16
CA ARG A 553 8.31 8.89 25.38
C ARG A 553 9.25 10.07 25.10
N ALA A 554 9.97 10.04 23.98
CA ALA A 554 10.83 11.14 23.54
C ALA A 554 10.02 12.37 23.08
N LEU A 555 8.94 12.17 22.33
CA LEU A 555 7.99 13.18 21.85
C LEU A 555 7.14 13.73 22.99
N GLN A 556 6.70 12.91 23.95
CA GLN A 556 6.08 13.41 25.18
C GLN A 556 7.09 14.17 26.04
N GLY A 557 8.37 13.81 26.02
CA GLY A 557 9.45 14.59 26.64
C GLY A 557 9.65 15.95 25.98
N LEU A 558 9.70 15.99 24.65
CA LEU A 558 9.80 17.20 23.84
C LEU A 558 8.55 18.07 23.92
N SER A 559 7.35 17.47 23.93
CA SER A 559 6.09 18.19 24.05
C SER A 559 5.90 18.79 25.44
N ARG A 560 6.34 18.12 26.50
CA ARG A 560 6.38 18.69 27.87
C ARG A 560 7.40 19.82 27.97
N GLY A 561 8.55 19.70 27.30
CA GLY A 561 9.54 20.78 27.18
C GLY A 561 9.01 22.00 26.42
N ALA A 562 8.33 21.77 25.30
CA ALA A 562 7.71 22.82 24.48
C ALA A 562 6.53 23.51 25.17
N GLN A 563 5.70 22.75 25.91
CA GLN A 563 4.60 23.30 26.71
C GLN A 563 5.12 24.14 27.89
N GLY A 564 6.23 23.74 28.52
CA GLY A 564 6.92 24.55 29.53
C GLY A 564 7.48 25.87 28.96
N GLY A 565 8.05 25.82 27.75
CA GLY A 565 8.53 27.02 27.03
C GLY A 565 7.40 27.97 26.61
N GLN A 566 6.29 27.43 26.09
CA GLN A 566 5.10 28.22 25.74
C GLN A 566 4.45 28.88 26.96
N ALA A 567 4.41 28.21 28.11
CA ALA A 567 3.89 28.79 29.34
C ALA A 567 4.77 29.96 29.84
N ALA A 568 6.10 29.84 29.74
CA ALA A 568 7.04 30.92 30.09
C ALA A 568 6.91 32.13 29.14
N VAL A 569 6.75 31.88 27.84
CA VAL A 569 6.51 32.92 26.83
C VAL A 569 5.14 33.58 27.02
N HIS A 570 4.10 32.82 27.38
CA HIS A 570 2.78 33.38 27.69
C HIS A 570 2.77 34.20 28.99
N ALA A 571 3.54 33.82 30.01
CA ALA A 571 3.68 34.60 31.24
C ALA A 571 4.43 35.92 30.97
N PHE A 572 5.49 35.88 30.16
CA PHE A 572 6.26 37.07 29.77
C PHE A 572 5.45 38.02 28.88
N THR A 573 4.80 37.49 27.84
CA THR A 573 3.94 38.28 26.92
C THR A 573 2.72 38.84 27.64
N GLY A 574 2.14 38.11 28.60
CA GLY A 574 1.06 38.62 29.47
C GLY A 574 1.49 39.79 30.35
N HIS A 575 2.71 39.78 30.87
CA HIS A 575 3.26 40.88 31.68
C HIS A 575 3.47 42.15 30.84
N VAL A 576 3.99 41.99 29.62
CA VAL A 576 4.22 43.08 28.65
C VAL A 576 2.88 43.65 28.16
N ALA A 577 1.90 42.80 27.84
CA ALA A 577 0.57 43.20 27.40
C ALA A 577 -0.20 43.95 28.51
N ALA A 578 -0.02 43.58 29.78
CA ALA A 578 -0.62 44.30 30.91
C ALA A 578 -0.02 45.71 31.10
N GLN A 579 1.30 45.87 30.89
CA GLN A 579 1.96 47.18 30.89
C GLN A 579 1.48 48.06 29.73
N TRP A 580 1.42 47.50 28.51
CA TRP A 580 0.95 48.22 27.32
C TRP A 580 -0.55 48.57 27.38
N GLY A 581 -1.39 47.69 27.93
CA GLY A 581 -2.82 47.94 28.09
C GLY A 581 -3.14 49.05 29.09
N ARG A 582 -2.27 49.33 30.06
CA ARG A 582 -2.41 50.51 30.95
C ARG A 582 -2.11 51.81 30.19
N MET A 583 -1.09 51.81 29.33
CA MET A 583 -0.71 52.95 28.49
C MET A 583 -1.81 53.27 27.46
N TRP A 584 -2.36 52.27 26.77
CA TRP A 584 -3.40 52.47 25.75
C TRP A 584 -4.76 52.88 26.31
N ARG A 585 -5.10 52.50 27.54
CA ARG A 585 -6.33 52.97 28.20
C ARG A 585 -6.30 54.48 28.49
N ALA A 586 -5.12 55.02 28.79
CA ALA A 586 -4.92 56.46 28.95
C ALA A 586 -5.06 57.22 27.62
N VAL A 587 -4.61 56.61 26.51
CA VAL A 587 -4.75 57.16 25.14
C VAL A 587 -6.20 57.09 24.65
N ALA A 588 -6.89 55.96 24.88
CA ALA A 588 -8.27 55.71 24.46
C ALA A 588 -9.33 56.60 25.17
N ALA A 589 -9.01 57.13 26.36
CA ALA A 589 -9.87 58.09 27.06
C ALA A 589 -9.84 59.49 26.41
N ARG A 590 -8.76 59.81 25.69
CA ARG A 590 -8.57 61.08 24.96
C ARG A 590 -9.26 61.05 23.60
N THR A 591 -9.22 59.93 22.90
CA THR A 591 -9.84 59.74 21.56
C THR A 591 -11.35 59.55 21.59
N ARG A 592 -11.93 58.97 22.65
CA ARG A 592 -13.40 58.78 22.80
C ARG A 592 -14.21 60.08 22.81
N ARG A 593 -13.63 61.23 23.14
CA ARG A 593 -14.32 62.53 23.10
C ARG A 593 -14.42 63.10 21.68
N ALA A 594 -13.59 62.63 20.76
CA ALA A 594 -13.54 63.11 19.37
C ALA A 594 -14.48 62.32 18.44
N THR A 595 -14.70 61.02 18.70
CA THR A 595 -15.47 60.13 17.84
C THR A 595 -16.98 60.23 17.98
N GLY A 596 -17.51 60.68 19.12
CA GLY A 596 -18.96 60.77 19.36
C GLY A 596 -19.73 61.77 18.46
N ARG A 597 -19.03 62.67 17.75
CA ARG A 597 -19.66 63.60 16.79
C ARG A 597 -19.77 63.04 15.37
N ALA A 598 -19.00 62.00 15.05
CA ALA A 598 -18.96 61.42 13.70
C ALA A 598 -19.98 60.28 13.53
N GLU A 599 -20.39 59.66 14.63
CA GLU A 599 -21.23 58.45 14.65
C GLU A 599 -22.72 58.74 14.37
N ALA A 600 -23.19 59.97 14.57
CA ALA A 600 -24.58 60.37 14.33
C ALA A 600 -24.96 60.55 12.84
N ARG A 601 -24.01 60.40 11.90
CA ARG A 601 -24.24 60.65 10.47
C ARG A 601 -24.20 59.42 9.57
N LEU A 602 -23.94 58.22 10.10
CA LEU A 602 -23.68 57.03 9.27
C LEU A 602 -24.62 55.83 9.51
N SER A 603 -25.62 55.94 10.38
CA SER A 603 -26.53 54.84 10.71
C SER A 603 -27.83 54.79 9.88
N ALA A 604 -27.75 55.07 8.57
CA ALA A 604 -28.90 54.97 7.65
C ALA A 604 -28.47 54.42 6.27
N ALA A 605 -28.21 53.11 6.19
CA ALA A 605 -28.43 52.25 5.02
C ALA A 605 -27.94 50.82 5.31
N GLU A 606 -28.74 49.83 4.90
CA GLU A 606 -28.53 48.40 5.09
C GLU A 606 -27.56 47.78 4.06
N VAL A 607 -26.63 46.97 4.59
CA VAL A 607 -26.22 45.62 4.14
C VAL A 607 -25.25 45.42 2.95
N SER A 608 -24.19 44.65 3.26
CA SER A 608 -23.47 43.62 2.48
C SER A 608 -22.50 44.02 1.35
N GLY A 609 -21.39 43.26 1.29
CA GLY A 609 -20.53 43.09 0.10
C GLY A 609 -19.11 43.64 0.24
N ALA A 610 -18.95 44.85 0.79
CA ALA A 610 -17.67 45.58 0.71
C ALA A 610 -16.57 45.04 1.65
N ALA A 611 -16.90 44.44 2.79
CA ALA A 611 -15.89 43.85 3.69
C ALA A 611 -15.28 42.56 3.12
N VAL A 612 -16.05 41.80 2.32
CA VAL A 612 -15.56 40.61 1.62
C VAL A 612 -14.62 41.04 0.48
N LEU A 613 -14.93 42.12 -0.23
CA LEU A 613 -14.05 42.69 -1.25
C LEU A 613 -12.77 43.32 -0.66
N LEU A 614 -12.81 43.86 0.55
CA LEU A 614 -11.62 44.37 1.25
C LEU A 614 -10.68 43.22 1.67
N VAL A 615 -11.23 42.10 2.16
CA VAL A 615 -10.43 40.91 2.53
C VAL A 615 -9.82 40.23 1.30
N LEU A 616 -10.57 40.15 0.19
CA LEU A 616 -10.05 39.62 -1.08
C LEU A 616 -9.02 40.56 -1.73
N GLY A 617 -9.19 41.89 -1.61
CA GLY A 617 -8.21 42.87 -2.07
C GLY A 617 -6.89 42.84 -1.30
N VAL A 618 -6.93 42.60 0.02
CA VAL A 618 -5.72 42.47 0.86
C VAL A 618 -5.01 41.13 0.61
N ALA A 619 -5.75 40.05 0.32
CA ALA A 619 -5.17 38.76 -0.08
C ALA A 619 -4.46 38.84 -1.44
N ALA A 620 -5.03 39.57 -2.41
CA ALA A 620 -4.41 39.81 -3.72
C ALA A 620 -3.15 40.69 -3.62
N ALA A 621 -3.13 41.68 -2.72
CA ALA A 621 -1.95 42.52 -2.48
C ALA A 621 -0.79 41.76 -1.81
N PHE A 622 -1.08 40.77 -0.94
CA PHE A 622 -0.04 39.92 -0.32
C PHE A 622 0.62 38.97 -1.32
N LEU A 623 -0.13 38.44 -2.29
CA LEU A 623 0.41 37.60 -3.36
C LEU A 623 1.28 38.39 -4.35
N ALA A 624 0.96 39.66 -4.61
CA ALA A 624 1.75 40.53 -5.48
C ALA A 624 3.10 40.97 -4.87
N ILE A 625 3.20 41.06 -3.54
CA ILE A 625 4.46 41.42 -2.85
C ILE A 625 5.37 40.20 -2.63
N GLY A 626 4.82 38.98 -2.64
CA GLY A 626 5.59 37.73 -2.53
C GLY A 626 6.36 37.30 -3.79
N GLY A 627 6.22 38.03 -4.91
CA GLY A 627 6.89 37.74 -6.19
C GLY A 627 8.24 38.44 -6.41
N LEU A 628 8.94 38.89 -5.36
CA LEU A 628 10.22 39.61 -5.47
C LEU A 628 11.36 39.01 -4.60
N TRP A 629 11.39 37.69 -4.40
CA TRP A 629 12.56 36.97 -3.88
C TRP A 629 12.77 35.64 -4.61
#